data_AF-A0A4U1IZW1-F1
#
_entry.id   AF-A0A4U1IZW1-F1
#
_cell.length_a   1.000
_cell.length_b   1.000
_cell.length_c   1.000
_cell.angle_alpha   90.00
_cell.angle_beta   90.00
_cell.angle_gamma   90.00
#
_symmetry.space_group_name_H-M   'P 1'
#
loop_
_entity.id
_entity.type
_entity.pdbx_description
1 polymer ?
#
loop_
_entity_poly.entity_id
_entity_poly.type
_entity_poly.pdbx_seq_one_letter_code
_entity_poly.pdbx_strand_id
1 'polypeptide(L)'
;MPPSSGSNEFSSGIHHVDWPVVADEEQLPRDAMEALDKLTQLNGSSPSASAHACGAVSLVGAMLATAGYAGLVALAEQIADELDDEKRNELTRLAQGIAGGGPGATYGALADYAILLYRRYRGMDGGMEYRKLLHLMQRAGFSPPRKQNDDDVARTLDRKGECWPAKISIFGDEGDHWILVGRDTRGLFIFDPYPREDGSQIIRPGEADWKRYVEAIGKDEAGRNTIGFLPAVSSSDGA
;
A
#
# COMPACT_ATOMS: atom_id res chain seq x y z
N MET A 1 11.37 2.88 -31.02
CA MET A 1 10.69 1.71 -30.43
C MET A 1 11.16 1.62 -28.99
N PRO A 2 10.29 1.80 -27.98
CA PRO A 2 10.68 1.45 -26.63
C PRO A 2 10.79 -0.08 -26.53
N PRO A 3 11.67 -0.60 -25.65
CA PRO A 3 11.89 -2.03 -25.53
C PRO A 3 10.64 -2.77 -25.03
N SER A 4 10.54 -4.04 -25.42
CA SER A 4 9.50 -4.98 -25.02
C SER A 4 9.31 -5.02 -23.50
N SER A 5 8.07 -4.85 -23.04
CA SER A 5 7.63 -5.05 -21.65
C SER A 5 8.18 -6.37 -21.11
N GLY A 6 9.01 -6.31 -20.06
CA GLY A 6 9.48 -7.48 -19.35
C GLY A 6 8.39 -7.97 -18.42
N SER A 7 7.81 -9.13 -18.70
CA SER A 7 7.01 -9.86 -17.74
C SER A 7 7.95 -10.53 -16.74
N ASN A 8 7.75 -10.29 -15.44
CA ASN A 8 8.47 -11.00 -14.39
C ASN A 8 7.51 -12.02 -13.76
N GLU A 9 7.91 -13.29 -13.84
CA GLU A 9 7.21 -14.39 -13.18
C GLU A 9 7.96 -14.75 -11.90
N PHE A 10 7.24 -14.76 -10.78
CA PHE A 10 7.80 -15.02 -9.46
C PHE A 10 7.57 -16.47 -9.03
N SER A 11 8.37 -16.94 -8.07
CA SER A 11 8.29 -18.33 -7.57
C SER A 11 6.91 -18.70 -7.00
N SER A 12 6.12 -17.69 -6.58
CA SER A 12 4.72 -17.81 -6.16
C SER A 12 3.73 -18.03 -7.32
N GLY A 13 4.19 -17.99 -8.57
CA GLY A 13 3.36 -17.99 -9.77
C GLY A 13 2.55 -16.70 -9.94
N ILE A 14 2.91 -15.62 -9.25
CA ILE A 14 2.34 -14.29 -9.48
C ILE A 14 3.07 -13.67 -10.68
N HIS A 15 2.32 -13.15 -11.64
CA HIS A 15 2.87 -12.50 -12.84
C HIS A 15 2.70 -10.99 -12.73
N HIS A 16 3.79 -10.25 -12.82
CA HIS A 16 3.77 -8.78 -12.90
C HIS A 16 4.30 -8.33 -14.26
N VAL A 17 3.80 -7.19 -14.71
CA VAL A 17 4.23 -6.56 -15.95
C VAL A 17 4.51 -5.08 -15.72
N ASP A 18 5.49 -4.53 -16.41
CA ASP A 18 5.65 -3.09 -16.50
C ASP A 18 4.58 -2.54 -17.45
N TRP A 19 3.49 -2.01 -16.87
CA TRP A 19 2.32 -1.53 -17.60
C TRP A 19 1.89 -0.11 -17.19
N PRO A 20 2.71 0.92 -17.50
CA PRO A 20 2.31 2.29 -17.28
C PRO A 20 1.21 2.70 -18.26
N VAL A 21 0.06 3.15 -17.74
CA VAL A 21 -1.12 3.53 -18.55
C VAL A 21 -1.69 4.90 -18.22
N VAL A 22 -1.24 5.54 -17.14
CA VAL A 22 -1.71 6.84 -16.66
C VAL A 22 -0.57 7.84 -16.71
N ALA A 23 -0.86 9.08 -17.14
CA ALA A 23 0.13 10.15 -17.13
C ALA A 23 0.27 10.79 -15.74
N ASP A 24 1.46 11.29 -15.39
CA ASP A 24 1.70 11.97 -14.10
C ASP A 24 0.77 13.19 -13.92
N GLU A 25 0.39 13.85 -15.03
CA GLU A 25 -0.50 15.00 -15.07
C GLU A 25 -1.99 14.63 -15.11
N GLU A 26 -2.32 13.34 -15.24
CA GLU A 26 -3.71 12.89 -15.26
C GLU A 26 -4.38 13.20 -13.92
N GLN A 27 -5.58 13.78 -13.99
CA GLN A 27 -6.35 14.18 -12.82
C GLN A 27 -6.85 12.95 -12.08
N LEU A 28 -6.78 13.01 -10.75
CA LEU A 28 -7.35 11.99 -9.90
C LEU A 28 -8.89 11.98 -10.05
N PRO A 29 -9.51 10.79 -10.12
CA PRO A 29 -10.96 10.68 -10.04
C PRO A 29 -11.47 11.23 -8.70
N ARG A 30 -12.76 11.56 -8.64
CA ARG A 30 -13.38 11.97 -7.36
C ARG A 30 -13.48 10.80 -6.38
N ASP A 31 -13.64 9.58 -6.90
CA ASP A 31 -13.64 8.37 -6.09
C ASP A 31 -12.20 7.91 -5.82
N ALA A 32 -11.80 7.95 -4.56
CA ALA A 32 -10.48 7.51 -4.11
C ALA A 32 -10.21 6.03 -4.41
N MET A 33 -11.24 5.18 -4.49
CA MET A 33 -11.09 3.78 -4.85
C MET A 33 -10.80 3.58 -6.34
N GLU A 34 -11.26 4.50 -7.20
CA GLU A 34 -10.89 4.48 -8.62
C GLU A 34 -9.42 4.91 -8.81
N ALA A 35 -8.94 5.86 -8.00
CA ALA A 35 -7.53 6.24 -8.02
C ALA A 35 -6.59 5.13 -7.56
N LEU A 36 -7.02 4.32 -6.59
CA LEU A 36 -6.23 3.21 -6.07
C LEU A 36 -5.89 2.19 -7.17
N ASP A 37 -6.81 1.91 -8.09
CA ASP A 37 -6.66 0.88 -9.11
C ASP A 37 -5.49 1.14 -10.08
N LYS A 38 -5.05 2.39 -10.19
CA LYS A 38 -3.99 2.83 -11.12
C LYS A 38 -2.83 3.58 -10.45
N LEU A 39 -2.75 3.52 -9.12
CA LEU A 39 -1.83 4.30 -8.29
C LEU A 39 -0.36 4.24 -8.72
N THR A 40 0.13 3.12 -9.26
CA THR A 40 1.54 2.95 -9.67
C THR A 40 1.74 2.76 -11.18
N GLN A 41 0.69 2.90 -11.98
CA GLN A 41 0.73 2.68 -13.42
C GLN A 41 1.12 3.93 -14.20
N LEU A 42 2.20 4.60 -13.80
CA LEU A 42 2.58 5.93 -14.28
C LEU A 42 3.56 5.87 -15.46
N ASN A 43 3.24 6.60 -16.55
CA ASN A 43 4.04 6.65 -17.78
C ASN A 43 5.18 7.70 -17.77
N GLY A 44 5.33 8.47 -16.70
CA GLY A 44 6.28 9.57 -16.58
C GLY A 44 7.64 9.21 -15.96
N SER A 45 8.26 10.17 -15.28
CA SER A 45 9.50 10.00 -14.48
C SER A 45 9.25 9.59 -13.03
N SER A 46 7.97 9.50 -12.64
CA SER A 46 7.48 8.94 -11.38
C SER A 46 7.38 7.40 -11.27
N PRO A 47 7.89 6.54 -12.20
CA PRO A 47 8.06 5.10 -11.95
C PRO A 47 8.94 4.82 -10.74
N SER A 48 9.55 5.82 -10.12
CA SER A 48 10.25 5.70 -8.85
C SER A 48 9.33 5.52 -7.63
N ALA A 49 8.00 5.67 -7.78
CA ALA A 49 7.02 5.15 -6.83
C ALA A 49 6.70 3.66 -7.05
N SER A 50 7.30 3.00 -8.05
CA SER A 50 7.16 1.56 -8.30
C SER A 50 7.56 0.70 -7.09
N ALA A 51 7.23 -0.59 -7.15
CA ALA A 51 8.03 -1.72 -6.67
C ALA A 51 8.83 -1.52 -5.35
N HIS A 52 9.90 -0.73 -5.43
CA HIS A 52 10.79 -0.37 -4.33
C HIS A 52 10.12 0.43 -3.20
N ALA A 53 9.04 1.16 -3.48
CA ALA A 53 8.26 1.94 -2.52
C ALA A 53 6.96 1.24 -2.09
N CYS A 54 6.81 -0.07 -2.32
CA CYS A 54 5.57 -0.83 -2.11
C CYS A 54 4.92 -0.63 -0.73
N GLY A 55 5.70 -0.46 0.33
CA GLY A 55 5.18 -0.17 1.68
C GLY A 55 4.51 1.21 1.77
N ALA A 56 5.13 2.25 1.21
CA ALA A 56 4.56 3.60 1.20
C ALA A 56 3.32 3.67 0.30
N VAL A 57 3.36 3.01 -0.87
CA VAL A 57 2.22 2.93 -1.78
C VAL A 57 1.06 2.16 -1.14
N SER A 58 1.33 1.03 -0.48
CA SER A 58 0.31 0.26 0.22
C SER A 58 -0.34 1.05 1.35
N LEU A 59 0.43 1.88 2.07
CA LEU A 59 -0.10 2.81 3.07
C LEU A 59 -0.99 3.90 2.42
N VAL A 60 -0.54 4.51 1.32
CA VAL A 60 -1.36 5.48 0.57
C VAL A 60 -2.65 4.84 0.11
N GLY A 61 -2.58 3.63 -0.46
CA GLY A 61 -3.76 2.89 -0.87
C GLY A 61 -4.70 2.56 0.29
N ALA A 62 -4.16 2.22 1.45
CA ALA A 62 -4.95 2.02 2.66
C ALA A 62 -5.72 3.29 3.03
N MET A 63 -5.05 4.44 3.03
CA MET A 63 -5.69 5.73 3.37
C MET A 63 -6.79 6.09 2.37
N LEU A 64 -6.55 5.92 1.07
CA LEU A 64 -7.57 6.15 0.04
C LEU A 64 -8.80 5.25 0.26
N ALA A 65 -8.58 3.99 0.59
CA ALA A 65 -9.66 3.03 0.78
C ALA A 65 -10.49 3.26 2.06
N THR A 66 -9.90 3.84 3.11
CA THR A 66 -10.58 3.97 4.42
C THR A 66 -11.03 5.39 4.74
N ALA A 67 -10.24 6.39 4.37
CA ALA A 67 -10.45 7.80 4.70
C ALA A 67 -10.53 8.69 3.44
N GLY A 68 -10.38 8.13 2.25
CA GLY A 68 -10.28 8.89 1.00
C GLY A 68 -9.07 9.82 0.99
N TYR A 69 -9.11 10.87 0.17
CA TYR A 69 -8.01 11.84 0.08
C TYR A 69 -7.79 12.64 1.38
N ALA A 70 -8.81 12.78 2.23
CA ALA A 70 -8.67 13.45 3.52
C ALA A 70 -7.72 12.70 4.48
N GLY A 71 -7.58 11.38 4.32
CA GLY A 71 -6.61 10.58 5.08
C GLY A 71 -5.16 11.02 4.87
N LEU A 72 -4.83 11.49 3.66
CA LEU A 72 -3.47 11.98 3.32
C LEU A 72 -3.12 13.24 4.12
N VAL A 73 -4.08 14.14 4.31
CA VAL A 73 -3.93 15.37 5.10
C VAL A 73 -3.72 15.01 6.57
N ALA A 74 -4.58 14.13 7.11
CA ALA A 74 -4.47 13.69 8.49
C ALA A 74 -3.11 13.04 8.77
N LEU A 75 -2.62 12.15 7.90
CA LEU A 75 -1.29 11.56 8.09
C LEU A 75 -0.19 12.63 8.04
N ALA A 76 -0.24 13.55 7.08
CA ALA A 76 0.78 14.60 6.94
C ALA A 76 0.88 15.45 8.22
N GLU A 77 -0.24 15.77 8.85
CA GLU A 77 -0.28 16.46 10.15
C GLU A 77 0.32 15.60 11.28
N GLN A 78 0.00 14.30 11.32
CA GLN A 78 0.41 13.40 12.40
C GLN A 78 1.90 13.03 12.38
N ILE A 79 2.60 13.24 11.26
CA ILE A 79 4.04 12.98 11.13
C ILE A 79 4.85 14.26 10.92
N ALA A 80 4.23 15.43 11.03
CA ALA A 80 4.85 16.71 10.74
C ALA A 80 6.10 16.98 11.60
N ASP A 81 6.10 16.51 12.84
CA ASP A 81 7.23 16.61 13.79
C ASP A 81 8.37 15.62 13.50
N GLU A 82 8.12 14.62 12.66
CA GLU A 82 9.10 13.60 12.26
C GLU A 82 9.88 13.98 10.98
N LEU A 83 9.53 15.11 10.36
CA LEU A 83 10.06 15.62 9.10
C LEU A 83 10.82 16.94 9.32
N ASP A 84 11.82 17.17 8.48
CA ASP A 84 12.42 18.51 8.36
C ASP A 84 11.43 19.52 7.73
N ASP A 85 11.67 20.81 7.93
CA ASP A 85 10.75 21.87 7.52
C ASP A 85 10.43 21.84 6.02
N GLU A 86 11.42 21.55 5.18
CA GLU A 86 11.25 21.48 3.72
C GLU A 86 10.32 20.32 3.35
N LYS A 87 10.59 19.10 3.83
CA LYS A 87 9.76 17.92 3.55
C LYS A 87 8.39 18.02 4.18
N ARG A 88 8.27 18.60 5.37
CA ARG A 88 6.98 18.84 6.03
C ARG A 88 6.10 19.75 5.19
N ASN A 89 6.65 20.87 4.73
CA ASN A 89 5.92 21.83 3.91
C ASN A 89 5.50 21.19 2.58
N GLU A 90 6.40 20.43 1.96
CA GLU A 90 6.10 19.76 0.69
C GLU A 90 5.05 18.66 0.84
N LEU A 91 5.17 17.79 1.85
CA LEU A 91 4.18 16.74 2.11
C LEU A 91 2.79 17.35 2.41
N THR A 92 2.75 18.43 3.19
CA THR A 92 1.51 19.16 3.50
C THR A 92 0.89 19.77 2.24
N ARG A 93 1.71 20.42 1.40
CA ARG A 93 1.28 21.01 0.13
C ARG A 93 0.67 19.96 -0.80
N LEU A 94 1.33 18.80 -0.94
CA LEU A 94 0.83 17.68 -1.74
C LEU A 94 -0.49 17.14 -1.17
N ALA A 95 -0.55 16.87 0.13
CA ALA A 95 -1.76 16.33 0.77
C ALA A 95 -2.98 17.24 0.57
N GLN A 96 -2.80 18.55 0.80
CA GLN A 96 -3.86 19.55 0.63
C GLN A 96 -4.25 19.72 -0.84
N GLY A 97 -3.27 19.71 -1.74
CA GLY A 97 -3.50 19.81 -3.19
C GLY A 97 -4.33 18.64 -3.72
N ILE A 98 -3.98 17.41 -3.31
CA ILE A 98 -4.69 16.19 -3.65
C ILE A 98 -6.11 16.20 -3.06
N ALA A 99 -6.25 16.44 -1.76
CA ALA A 99 -7.56 16.44 -1.09
C ALA A 99 -8.50 17.55 -1.57
N GLY A 100 -7.96 18.67 -2.06
CA GLY A 100 -8.73 19.77 -2.62
C GLY A 100 -9.34 19.47 -4.00
N GLY A 101 -8.85 18.45 -4.72
CA GLY A 101 -9.37 18.07 -6.04
C GLY A 101 -9.18 19.13 -7.14
N GLY A 102 -8.27 20.08 -6.92
CA GLY A 102 -7.93 21.12 -7.90
C GLY A 102 -6.94 20.62 -8.96
N PRO A 103 -6.41 21.49 -9.83
CA PRO A 103 -5.50 21.09 -10.91
C PRO A 103 -4.24 20.33 -10.46
N GLY A 104 -3.83 20.47 -9.20
CA GLY A 104 -2.69 19.74 -8.61
C GLY A 104 -3.05 18.36 -8.04
N ALA A 105 -4.31 17.93 -8.09
CA ALA A 105 -4.73 16.60 -7.65
C ALA A 105 -4.51 15.59 -8.79
N THR A 106 -3.25 15.25 -9.04
CA THR A 106 -2.86 14.32 -10.11
C THR A 106 -2.27 13.04 -9.55
N TYR A 107 -2.19 12.02 -10.40
CA TYR A 107 -1.50 10.78 -10.07
C TYR A 107 0.00 11.01 -9.75
N GLY A 108 0.65 11.94 -10.45
CA GLY A 108 2.02 12.35 -10.15
C GLY A 108 2.17 12.94 -8.74
N ALA A 109 1.26 13.82 -8.32
CA ALA A 109 1.27 14.38 -6.97
C ALA A 109 1.09 13.29 -5.89
N LEU A 110 0.23 12.30 -6.17
CA LEU A 110 -0.01 11.17 -5.28
C LEU A 110 1.22 10.23 -5.18
N ALA A 111 1.92 10.01 -6.30
CA ALA A 111 3.19 9.30 -6.32
C ALA A 111 4.30 10.05 -5.58
N ASP A 112 4.42 11.37 -5.78
CA ASP A 112 5.37 12.21 -5.04
C ASP A 112 5.14 12.15 -3.53
N TYR A 113 3.88 12.17 -3.10
CA TYR A 113 3.50 11.98 -1.71
C TYR A 113 4.01 10.63 -1.17
N ALA A 114 3.79 9.54 -1.90
CA ALA A 114 4.30 8.21 -1.53
C ALA A 114 5.84 8.16 -1.50
N ILE A 115 6.52 8.83 -2.45
CA ILE A 115 7.98 8.88 -2.53
C ILE A 115 8.57 9.63 -1.34
N LEU A 116 7.95 10.71 -0.86
CA LEU A 116 8.41 11.42 0.33
C LEU A 116 8.36 10.54 1.58
N LEU A 117 7.26 9.81 1.76
CA LEU A 117 7.14 8.82 2.83
C LEU A 117 8.21 7.74 2.68
N TYR A 118 8.35 7.14 1.50
CA TYR A 118 9.37 6.14 1.22
C TYR A 118 10.78 6.63 1.57
N ARG A 119 11.18 7.81 1.09
CA ARG A 119 12.53 8.35 1.33
C ARG A 119 12.81 8.57 2.82
N ARG A 120 11.79 8.93 3.60
CA ARG A 120 11.92 9.15 5.05
C ARG A 120 11.97 7.85 5.85
N TYR A 121 11.23 6.84 5.42
CA TYR A 121 10.97 5.62 6.18
C TYR A 121 11.57 4.35 5.55
N ARG A 122 12.33 4.43 4.46
CA ARG A 122 13.06 3.28 3.91
C ARG A 122 14.12 2.75 4.88
N GLY A 123 14.37 1.45 4.82
CA GLY A 123 15.48 0.75 5.46
C GLY A 123 16.77 0.88 4.66
N MET A 124 17.83 0.26 5.17
CA MET A 124 19.14 0.20 4.49
C MET A 124 19.11 -0.71 3.25
N ASP A 125 18.21 -1.68 3.24
CA ASP A 125 17.93 -2.59 2.13
C ASP A 125 17.13 -1.93 0.99
N GLY A 126 16.70 -0.68 1.18
CA GLY A 126 15.89 0.06 0.23
C GLY A 126 14.40 -0.27 0.28
N GLY A 127 13.96 -1.25 1.10
CA GLY A 127 12.55 -1.53 1.36
C GLY A 127 11.99 -0.67 2.50
N MET A 128 10.70 -0.81 2.80
CA MET A 128 10.13 -0.26 4.05
C MET A 128 10.07 -1.36 5.10
N GLU A 129 10.85 -1.21 6.16
CA GLU A 129 10.82 -2.12 7.30
C GLU A 129 9.41 -2.16 7.93
N TYR A 130 9.01 -3.35 8.35
CA TYR A 130 7.67 -3.59 8.88
C TYR A 130 7.28 -2.65 10.03
N ARG A 131 8.18 -2.43 10.99
CA ARG A 131 7.93 -1.57 12.15
C ARG A 131 7.67 -0.11 11.75
N LYS A 132 8.31 0.36 10.68
CA LYS A 132 8.12 1.73 10.16
C LYS A 132 6.78 1.87 9.44
N LEU A 133 6.40 0.88 8.63
CA LEU A 133 5.07 0.85 8.01
C LEU A 133 3.96 0.85 9.05
N LEU A 134 4.10 0.01 10.07
CA LEU A 134 3.14 -0.07 11.16
C LEU A 134 3.05 1.24 11.97
N HIS A 135 4.18 1.87 12.28
CA HIS A 135 4.19 3.19 12.91
C HIS A 135 3.37 4.18 12.09
N LEU A 136 3.61 4.24 10.78
CA LEU A 136 2.85 5.12 9.88
C LEU A 136 1.35 4.78 9.84
N MET A 137 0.99 3.49 9.87
CA MET A 137 -0.40 3.08 9.96
C MET A 137 -1.07 3.56 11.26
N GLN A 138 -0.38 3.46 12.39
CA GLN A 138 -0.88 3.96 13.67
C GLN A 138 -1.07 5.49 13.62
N ARG A 139 -0.12 6.22 13.03
CA ARG A 139 -0.22 7.67 12.79
C ARG A 139 -1.39 8.02 11.87
N ALA A 140 -1.67 7.19 10.87
CA ALA A 140 -2.84 7.34 9.99
C ALA A 140 -4.17 6.88 10.64
N GLY A 141 -4.17 6.49 11.92
CA GLY A 141 -5.38 6.13 12.67
C GLY A 141 -5.87 4.70 12.44
N PHE A 142 -5.08 3.85 11.78
CA PHE A 142 -5.43 2.43 11.64
C PHE A 142 -5.23 1.71 12.98
N SER A 143 -6.24 0.95 13.40
CA SER A 143 -6.23 0.17 14.64
C SER A 143 -6.08 -1.31 14.33
N PRO A 144 -5.10 -2.06 14.89
CA PRO A 144 -4.82 -3.45 14.53
C PRO A 144 -6.07 -4.34 14.34
N PRO A 145 -6.05 -5.32 13.43
CA PRO A 145 -7.22 -6.14 13.13
C PRO A 145 -7.72 -6.88 14.39
N ARG A 146 -9.04 -6.90 14.58
CA ARG A 146 -9.69 -7.42 15.81
C ARG A 146 -9.68 -8.94 15.94
N LYS A 147 -9.58 -9.66 14.82
CA LYS A 147 -9.59 -11.13 14.77
C LYS A 147 -8.24 -11.61 14.24
N GLN A 148 -7.48 -12.24 15.13
CA GLN A 148 -6.17 -12.83 14.87
C GLN A 148 -6.32 -14.34 14.65
N ASN A 149 -7.06 -14.76 13.61
CA ASN A 149 -7.18 -16.20 13.33
C ASN A 149 -6.56 -16.52 11.96
N ASP A 150 -5.56 -17.39 12.01
CA ASP A 150 -4.51 -17.61 11.00
C ASP A 150 -4.98 -18.24 9.69
N ASP A 151 -6.25 -18.59 9.55
CA ASP A 151 -6.69 -19.45 8.45
C ASP A 151 -7.39 -18.73 7.30
N ASP A 152 -7.76 -17.45 7.46
CA ASP A 152 -8.62 -16.81 6.46
C ASP A 152 -8.50 -15.28 6.44
N VAL A 153 -7.86 -14.75 5.38
CA VAL A 153 -7.83 -13.32 5.01
C VAL A 153 -9.23 -12.68 5.10
N ALA A 154 -10.27 -13.44 4.74
CA ALA A 154 -11.66 -12.98 4.79
C ALA A 154 -12.21 -12.80 6.20
N ARG A 155 -11.67 -13.51 7.20
CA ARG A 155 -12.08 -13.43 8.61
C ARG A 155 -11.32 -12.34 9.38
N THR A 156 -10.14 -11.95 8.90
CA THR A 156 -9.33 -10.87 9.48
C THR A 156 -9.95 -9.49 9.24
N LEU A 157 -10.60 -9.30 8.08
CA LEU A 157 -11.31 -8.06 7.71
C LEU A 157 -12.81 -8.30 7.75
N ASP A 158 -13.46 -7.89 8.84
CA ASP A 158 -14.88 -8.14 9.09
C ASP A 158 -15.75 -6.95 8.64
N ARG A 159 -15.18 -5.74 8.60
CA ARG A 159 -15.94 -4.49 8.35
C ARG A 159 -15.47 -3.79 7.09
N LYS A 160 -16.42 -3.13 6.42
CA LYS A 160 -16.11 -2.16 5.37
C LYS A 160 -15.20 -1.07 5.93
N GLY A 161 -14.18 -0.70 5.17
CA GLY A 161 -13.18 0.31 5.55
C GLY A 161 -12.06 -0.24 6.43
N GLU A 162 -11.97 -1.56 6.61
CA GLU A 162 -10.78 -2.18 7.19
C GLU A 162 -9.79 -2.49 6.07
N CYS A 163 -8.56 -1.98 6.19
CA CYS A 163 -7.48 -2.19 5.22
C CYS A 163 -6.15 -2.36 5.98
N TRP A 164 -5.37 -3.36 5.60
CA TRP A 164 -4.14 -3.78 6.27
C TRP A 164 -3.07 -4.18 5.26
N PRO A 165 -1.88 -3.59 5.31
CA PRO A 165 -0.73 -4.11 4.62
C PRO A 165 -0.46 -5.55 5.04
N ALA A 166 -0.14 -6.37 4.06
CA ALA A 166 0.34 -7.72 4.25
C ALA A 166 1.65 -7.89 3.49
N LYS A 167 2.53 -8.71 4.05
CA LYS A 167 3.81 -9.01 3.43
C LYS A 167 3.66 -10.31 2.67
N ILE A 168 4.00 -10.30 1.38
CA ILE A 168 4.09 -11.53 0.59
C ILE A 168 5.55 -11.85 0.29
N SER A 169 5.87 -13.15 0.30
CA SER A 169 7.14 -13.62 -0.24
C SER A 169 6.99 -13.78 -1.75
N ILE A 170 7.81 -13.04 -2.50
CA ILE A 170 7.81 -13.07 -3.96
C ILE A 170 8.91 -14.00 -4.48
N PHE A 171 10.04 -14.10 -3.78
CA PHE A 171 11.26 -14.78 -4.26
C PHE A 171 11.76 -15.89 -3.33
N GLY A 172 10.85 -16.70 -2.78
CA GLY A 172 11.21 -17.48 -1.59
C GLY A 172 11.73 -16.55 -0.49
N ASP A 173 12.57 -17.06 0.39
CA ASP A 173 13.00 -16.37 1.63
C ASP A 173 13.76 -15.03 1.43
N GLU A 174 13.99 -14.56 0.20
CA GLU A 174 14.90 -13.45 -0.09
C GLU A 174 14.24 -12.15 -0.62
N GLY A 175 12.92 -12.12 -0.83
CA GLY A 175 12.25 -10.95 -1.39
C GLY A 175 10.88 -10.67 -0.78
N ASP A 176 10.87 -9.66 0.06
CA ASP A 176 9.77 -9.23 0.90
C ASP A 176 8.98 -8.07 0.25
N HIS A 177 7.71 -8.28 -0.10
CA HIS A 177 6.87 -7.29 -0.77
C HIS A 177 5.62 -6.92 0.02
N TRP A 178 5.25 -5.64 -0.01
CA TRP A 178 4.05 -5.14 0.63
C TRP A 178 2.89 -5.04 -0.36
N ILE A 179 1.80 -5.74 -0.03
CA ILE A 179 0.48 -5.56 -0.62
C ILE A 179 -0.45 -4.94 0.42
N LEU A 180 -1.64 -4.55 0.00
CA LEU A 180 -2.74 -4.17 0.88
C LEU A 180 -3.86 -5.20 0.77
N VAL A 181 -4.40 -5.65 1.90
CA VAL A 181 -5.66 -6.39 1.95
C VAL A 181 -6.72 -5.45 2.51
N GLY A 182 -7.86 -5.31 1.83
CA GLY A 182 -8.92 -4.42 2.26
C GLY A 182 -10.32 -5.00 2.09
N ARG A 183 -11.30 -4.32 2.67
CA ARG A 183 -12.73 -4.56 2.43
C ARG A 183 -13.44 -3.25 2.13
N ASP A 184 -13.95 -3.09 0.91
CA ASP A 184 -14.75 -1.95 0.47
C ASP A 184 -16.25 -2.31 0.38
N THR A 185 -17.07 -1.43 -0.23
CA THR A 185 -18.50 -1.72 -0.49
C THR A 185 -18.73 -2.93 -1.40
N ARG A 186 -17.75 -3.27 -2.24
CA ARG A 186 -17.84 -4.36 -3.22
C ARG A 186 -17.35 -5.69 -2.62
N GLY A 187 -16.76 -5.65 -1.44
CA GLY A 187 -16.30 -6.82 -0.70
C GLY A 187 -14.79 -6.77 -0.45
N LEU A 188 -14.20 -7.95 -0.28
CA LEU A 188 -12.76 -8.07 -0.08
C LEU A 188 -12.00 -7.69 -1.35
N PHE A 189 -10.79 -7.19 -1.15
CA PHE A 189 -9.82 -6.97 -2.20
C PHE A 189 -8.41 -7.11 -1.68
N ILE A 190 -7.51 -7.39 -2.61
CA ILE A 190 -6.08 -7.20 -2.45
C ILE A 190 -5.68 -6.10 -3.41
N PHE A 191 -4.85 -5.17 -2.97
CA PHE A 191 -4.17 -4.21 -3.82
C PHE A 191 -2.68 -4.54 -3.85
N ASP A 192 -2.13 -4.70 -5.05
CA ASP A 192 -0.71 -4.89 -5.27
C ASP A 192 -0.12 -3.62 -5.95
N PRO A 193 0.92 -2.99 -5.35
CA PRO A 193 1.69 -1.94 -6.01
C PRO A 193 2.28 -2.34 -7.37
N TYR A 194 2.39 -3.62 -7.71
CA TYR A 194 2.77 -4.08 -9.05
C TYR A 194 1.53 -4.33 -9.93
N PRO A 195 1.50 -3.78 -11.15
CA PRO A 195 0.42 -4.05 -12.09
C PRO A 195 0.47 -5.46 -12.67
N ARG A 196 -0.72 -5.98 -13.03
CA ARG A 196 -0.92 -7.26 -13.72
C ARG A 196 -1.15 -7.06 -15.22
N GLU A 197 -1.23 -8.17 -15.97
CA GLU A 197 -1.47 -8.17 -17.42
C GLU A 197 -2.77 -7.47 -17.86
N ASP A 198 -3.79 -7.48 -17.00
CA ASP A 198 -5.07 -6.78 -17.24
C ASP A 198 -5.01 -5.28 -16.91
N GLY A 199 -3.86 -4.80 -16.43
CA GLY A 199 -3.67 -3.40 -16.04
C GLY A 199 -4.48 -3.00 -14.81
N SER A 200 -4.89 -3.94 -13.95
CA SER A 200 -5.46 -3.62 -12.64
C SER A 200 -4.44 -3.87 -11.53
N GLN A 201 -4.53 -3.09 -10.46
CA GLN A 201 -3.81 -3.31 -9.22
C GLN A 201 -4.68 -3.95 -8.13
N ILE A 202 -5.97 -4.15 -8.41
CA ILE A 202 -6.95 -4.67 -7.46
C ILE A 202 -7.32 -6.11 -7.86
N ILE A 203 -7.11 -7.05 -6.94
CA ILE A 203 -7.50 -8.45 -7.07
C ILE A 203 -8.70 -8.75 -6.16
N ARG A 204 -9.72 -9.42 -6.69
CA ARG A 204 -10.95 -9.81 -5.97
C ARG A 204 -11.09 -11.34 -5.81
N PRO A 205 -11.88 -11.83 -4.83
CA PRO A 205 -12.04 -13.27 -4.54
C PRO A 205 -12.44 -14.19 -5.70
N GLY A 206 -13.04 -13.66 -6.76
CA GLY A 206 -13.43 -14.44 -7.94
C GLY A 206 -12.35 -14.59 -9.01
N GLU A 207 -11.21 -13.92 -8.83
CA GLU A 207 -10.14 -13.88 -9.82
C GLU A 207 -9.12 -15.01 -9.60
N ALA A 208 -8.48 -15.46 -10.68
CA ALA A 208 -7.54 -16.58 -10.66
C ALA A 208 -6.36 -16.36 -9.70
N ASP A 209 -5.90 -15.11 -9.57
CA ASP A 209 -4.75 -14.77 -8.74
C ASP A 209 -5.08 -14.69 -7.24
N TRP A 210 -6.36 -14.54 -6.87
CA TRP A 210 -6.75 -14.33 -5.46
C TRP A 210 -6.14 -15.39 -4.54
N LYS A 211 -6.31 -16.67 -4.91
CA LYS A 211 -5.79 -17.79 -4.12
C LYS A 211 -4.27 -17.73 -3.98
N ARG A 212 -3.55 -17.36 -5.05
CA ARG A 212 -2.09 -17.26 -5.05
C ARG A 212 -1.60 -16.18 -4.08
N TYR A 213 -2.23 -15.00 -4.12
CA TYR A 213 -1.90 -13.93 -3.17
C TYR A 213 -2.20 -14.32 -1.73
N VAL A 214 -3.35 -14.95 -1.46
CA VAL A 214 -3.70 -15.43 -0.12
C VAL A 214 -2.68 -16.44 0.40
N GLU A 215 -2.22 -17.37 -0.45
CA GLU A 215 -1.19 -18.37 -0.10
C GLU A 215 0.21 -17.75 0.04
N ALA A 216 0.52 -16.67 -0.69
CA ALA A 216 1.81 -15.99 -0.66
C ALA A 216 2.00 -15.05 0.53
N ILE A 217 0.92 -14.70 1.26
CA ILE A 217 1.01 -13.93 2.51
C ILE A 217 1.88 -14.71 3.49
N GLY A 218 3.06 -14.15 3.75
CA GLY A 218 4.07 -14.78 4.57
C GLY A 218 3.61 -14.95 6.00
N LYS A 219 4.35 -15.76 6.76
CA LYS A 219 4.15 -15.96 8.21
C LYS A 219 5.22 -15.21 9.00
N ASP A 220 4.88 -14.70 10.18
CA ASP A 220 5.82 -14.12 11.12
C ASP A 220 6.67 -15.20 11.83
N GLU A 221 7.59 -14.78 12.70
CA GLU A 221 8.46 -15.69 13.47
C GLU A 221 7.69 -16.69 14.35
N ALA A 222 6.41 -16.42 14.64
CA ALA A 222 5.51 -17.29 15.39
C ALA A 222 4.63 -18.17 14.48
N GLY A 223 4.80 -18.11 13.16
CA GLY A 223 4.04 -18.90 12.19
C GLY A 223 2.68 -18.32 11.79
N ARG A 224 2.41 -17.04 12.11
CA ARG A 224 1.12 -16.36 11.87
C ARG A 224 1.15 -15.50 10.62
N ASN A 225 0.08 -15.41 9.85
CA ASN A 225 0.07 -14.64 8.60
C ASN A 225 0.43 -13.17 8.83
N THR A 226 1.28 -12.53 8.03
CA THR A 226 1.77 -11.15 8.27
C THR A 226 0.75 -10.03 8.00
N ILE A 227 -0.54 -10.34 7.87
CA ILE A 227 -1.61 -9.33 7.75
C ILE A 227 -1.74 -8.61 9.09
N GLY A 228 -1.12 -7.44 9.22
CA GLY A 228 -1.22 -6.59 10.41
C GLY A 228 -1.00 -7.33 11.74
N PHE A 229 0.25 -7.70 12.04
CA PHE A 229 0.64 -8.21 13.38
C PHE A 229 1.53 -7.24 14.17
N LEU A 230 1.09 -6.80 15.34
CA LEU A 230 2.01 -6.71 16.48
C LEU A 230 1.69 -7.83 17.46
N PRO A 231 2.68 -8.29 18.25
CA PRO A 231 2.41 -9.17 19.37
C PRO A 231 1.34 -8.55 20.27
N ALA A 232 0.42 -9.39 20.74
CA ALA A 232 -0.40 -9.07 21.89
C ALA A 232 0.54 -8.54 22.97
N VAL A 233 0.27 -7.33 23.47
CA VAL A 233 0.86 -6.91 24.73
C VAL A 233 0.49 -8.03 25.71
N SER A 234 1.48 -8.79 26.15
CA SER A 234 1.31 -9.58 27.36
C SER A 234 1.06 -8.58 28.46
N SER A 235 -0.21 -8.35 28.76
CA SER A 235 -0.61 -7.89 30.08
C SER A 235 -0.24 -9.00 31.05
N SER A 236 1.04 -9.06 31.42
CA SER A 236 1.41 -9.46 32.77
C SER A 236 1.50 -8.16 33.55
N ASP A 237 0.33 -7.69 33.99
CA ASP A 237 0.24 -6.96 35.24
C ASP A 237 0.95 -7.76 36.31
N GLY A 238 1.63 -7.03 37.20
CA GLY A 238 2.43 -7.59 38.26
C GLY A 238 1.66 -8.55 39.17
N ALA A 239 2.37 -9.62 39.51
CA ALA A 239 2.46 -10.19 40.85
C ALA A 239 3.83 -10.88 40.96
#